data_AF-A0A7D3X8Z3-F1
#
_entry.id   AF-A0A7D3X8Z3-F1
#
_cell.length_a   1.000
_cell.length_b   1.000
_cell.length_c   1.000
_cell.angle_alpha   90.00
_cell.angle_beta   90.00
_cell.angle_gamma   90.00
#
_symmetry.space_group_name_H-M   'P 1'
#
loop_
_entity.id
_entity.type
_entity.pdbx_description
1 polymer ?
#
loop_
_entity_poly.entity_id
_entity_poly.type
_entity_poly.pdbx_seq_one_letter_code
_entity_poly.pdbx_strand_id
1 'polypeptide(L)' 'MRLHVYLSASQVIPFDYLPTLKSAFHRWAGHNEALHAGLSLYSYGWLHGGRAGRGGIRFAEGASWFISALMRR' A
#
# COMPACT_ATOMS: atom_id res chain seq x y z
N MET A 1 -9.31 1.46 13.00
CA MET A 1 -9.56 2.35 11.84
C MET A 1 -9.06 1.66 10.58
N ARG A 2 -9.71 1.86 9.44
CA ARG A 2 -9.24 1.38 8.13
C ARG A 2 -9.40 2.45 7.07
N LEU A 3 -8.32 2.76 6.36
CA LEU A 3 -8.26 3.70 5.25
C LEU A 3 -8.37 2.92 3.94
N HIS A 4 -9.20 3.44 3.03
CA HIS A 4 -9.40 2.91 1.69
C HIS A 4 -8.80 3.93 0.71
N VAL A 5 -7.62 3.62 0.20
CA VAL A 5 -6.89 4.51 -0.72
C VAL A 5 -7.09 4.00 -2.14
N TYR A 6 -7.47 4.90 -3.05
CA TYR A 6 -7.55 4.59 -4.48
C TYR A 6 -6.40 5.25 -5.23
N LEU A 7 -5.65 4.45 -5.99
CA LEU A 7 -4.55 4.88 -6.84
C LEU A 7 -5.06 4.88 -8.29
N SER A 8 -5.13 6.04 -8.94
CA SER A 8 -5.75 6.20 -10.26
C SER A 8 -4.88 5.80 -11.45
N ALA A 9 -3.58 5.55 -11.23
CA ALA A 9 -2.65 5.27 -12.32
C ALA A 9 -2.91 3.91 -12.98
N SER A 10 -3.00 3.90 -14.30
CA SER A 10 -3.10 2.68 -15.10
C SER A 10 -1.70 2.18 -15.47
N GLN A 11 -1.28 1.04 -14.93
CA GLN A 11 0.08 0.54 -15.15
C GLN A 11 0.23 -0.98 -14.94
N VAL A 12 1.31 -1.53 -15.50
CA VAL A 12 1.81 -2.88 -15.19
C VAL A 12 2.95 -2.74 -14.19
N ILE A 13 2.87 -3.47 -13.07
CA ILE A 13 3.90 -3.49 -12.03
C ILE A 13 4.50 -4.89 -11.88
N PRO A 14 5.78 -5.01 -11.50
CA PRO A 14 6.38 -6.32 -11.28
C PRO A 14 5.75 -7.00 -10.05
N PHE A 15 5.86 -8.33 -9.95
CA PHE A 15 5.23 -9.08 -8.85
C PHE A 15 5.81 -8.77 -7.47
N ASP A 16 7.04 -8.25 -7.43
CA ASP A 16 7.79 -7.89 -6.22
C ASP A 16 7.64 -6.42 -5.83
N TYR A 17 6.55 -5.75 -6.21
CA TYR A 17 6.30 -4.32 -5.94
C TYR A 17 6.13 -3.95 -4.46
N LEU A 18 6.00 -4.91 -3.53
CA LEU A 18 5.71 -4.66 -2.13
C LEU A 18 6.74 -3.76 -1.40
N PRO A 19 8.06 -3.87 -1.61
CA PRO A 19 9.05 -2.96 -1.03
C PRO A 19 8.86 -1.51 -1.50
N THR A 20 8.44 -1.30 -2.75
CA THR A 20 8.11 0.02 -3.28
C THR A 20 6.87 0.59 -2.58
N LEU A 21 5.85 -0.24 -2.37
CA LEU A 21 4.63 0.17 -1.67
C LEU A 21 4.91 0.51 -0.19
N LYS A 22 5.74 -0.29 0.49
CA LYS A 22 6.26 0.00 1.84
C LYS A 22 6.98 1.34 1.87
N SER A 23 7.87 1.58 0.91
CA SER A 23 8.64 2.82 0.83
C SER A 23 7.74 4.04 0.62
N ALA A 24 6.69 3.90 -0.20
CA ALA A 24 5.69 4.95 -0.40
C ALA A 24 4.91 5.23 0.89
N PHE A 25 4.46 4.19 1.60
CA PHE A 25 3.77 4.33 2.89
C PHE A 25 4.59 5.17 3.88
N HIS A 26 5.85 4.77 4.12
CA HIS A 26 6.72 5.45 5.08
C HIS A 26 7.05 6.89 4.65
N ARG A 27 7.14 7.15 3.34
CA ARG A 27 7.34 8.50 2.82
C ARG A 27 6.13 9.39 3.08
N TRP A 28 4.91 8.88 2.86
CA TRP A 28 3.67 9.63 3.08
C TRP A 28 3.37 9.84 4.58
N ALA A 29 3.68 8.87 5.42
CA ALA A 29 3.52 8.98 6.87
C ALA A 29 4.43 10.05 7.50
N GLY A 30 5.43 10.54 6.76
CA GLY A 30 6.41 11.51 7.24
C GLY A 30 7.34 10.92 8.30
N HIS A 31 8.22 11.77 8.84
CA HIS A 31 9.05 11.35 9.96
C HIS A 31 8.20 11.31 11.24
N ASN A 32 7.80 10.10 11.64
CA ASN A 32 7.07 9.87 12.88
C ASN A 32 7.74 8.73 13.64
N GLU A 33 8.47 9.06 14.71
CA GLU A 33 9.23 8.10 15.50
C GLU A 33 8.35 6.97 16.05
N ALA A 34 7.10 7.25 16.45
CA ALA A 34 6.18 6.22 16.92
C ALA A 34 5.80 5.21 15.81
N LEU A 35 5.80 5.64 14.54
CA LEU A 35 5.55 4.76 13.38
C LEU A 35 6.80 4.06 12.86
N HIS A 36 7.99 4.62 13.10
CA HIS A 36 9.27 4.17 12.52
C HIS A 36 10.17 3.41 13.49
N ALA A 37 10.10 3.69 14.79
CA ALA A 37 10.92 3.06 15.84
C ALA A 37 10.09 2.36 16.93
N GLY A 38 8.76 2.54 16.92
CA GLY A 38 7.83 1.92 17.87
C GLY A 38 7.22 0.59 17.40
N LEU A 39 6.37 0.02 18.25
CA LEU A 39 5.55 -1.14 17.89
C LEU A 39 4.62 -0.77 16.73
N SER A 40 4.65 -1.55 15.65
CA SER A 40 3.76 -1.35 14.51
C SER A 40 2.31 -1.66 14.88
N LEU A 41 1.51 -0.62 15.10
CA LEU A 41 0.08 -0.71 15.36
C LEU A 41 -0.77 -0.53 14.08
N TYR A 42 -0.19 -0.87 12.93
CA TYR A 42 -0.81 -0.78 11.62
C TYR A 42 -0.44 -1.97 10.73
N SER A 43 -1.24 -2.20 9.70
CA SER A 43 -0.98 -3.17 8.64
C SER A 43 -1.47 -2.64 7.30
N TYR A 44 -0.86 -3.10 6.21
CA TYR A 44 -1.33 -2.85 4.86
C TYR A 44 -1.10 -4.07 3.99
N GLY A 45 -1.97 -4.24 3.01
CA GLY A 45 -1.98 -5.40 2.12
C GLY A 45 -1.45 -5.09 0.72
N TRP A 46 -1.69 -6.05 -0.17
CA TRP A 46 -1.42 -5.94 -1.60
C TRP A 46 -2.38 -4.94 -2.26
N LEU A 47 -2.02 -4.51 -3.47
CA LEU A 47 -2.93 -3.74 -4.32
C LEU A 47 -4.02 -4.65 -4.89
N HIS A 48 -5.26 -4.17 -4.88
CA HIS A 48 -6.44 -4.87 -5.40
C HIS A 48 -6.91 -4.27 -6.72
N GLY A 49 -7.56 -5.11 -7.56
CA GLY A 49 -8.03 -4.74 -8.91
C GLY A 49 -7.07 -5.12 -10.04
N GLY A 50 -5.91 -5.68 -9.70
CA GLY A 50 -4.91 -6.11 -10.66
C GLY A 50 -5.22 -7.48 -11.27
N ARG A 51 -4.81 -7.67 -12.53
CA ARG A 51 -4.82 -8.98 -13.20
C ARG A 51 -3.40 -9.38 -13.54
N ALA A 52 -2.99 -10.57 -13.11
CA ALA A 52 -1.69 -11.13 -13.47
C ALA A 52 -1.60 -11.35 -14.99
N GLY A 53 -0.43 -11.09 -15.58
CA GLY A 53 -0.18 -11.28 -17.00
C GLY A 53 1.31 -11.33 -17.31
N ARG A 54 1.64 -11.29 -18.60
CA ARG A 54 3.03 -11.25 -19.05
C ARG A 54 3.68 -9.95 -18.57
N GLY A 55 4.80 -10.06 -17.86
CA GLY A 55 5.56 -8.90 -17.37
C GLY A 55 5.11 -8.32 -16.04
N GLY A 56 4.07 -8.87 -15.38
CA GLY A 56 3.66 -8.45 -14.04
C GLY A 56 2.15 -8.46 -13.80
N ILE A 57 1.72 -7.60 -12.89
CA ILE A 57 0.31 -7.40 -12.55
C ILE A 57 -0.17 -6.11 -13.20
N ARG A 58 -1.21 -6.20 -14.03
CA ARG A 58 -1.80 -5.05 -14.73
C ARG A 58 -2.99 -4.50 -13.96
N PHE A 59 -2.92 -3.21 -13.63
CA PHE A 59 -3.99 -2.42 -13.01
C PHE A 59 -4.54 -1.45 -14.04
N ALA A 60 -5.54 -1.88 -14.83
CA ALA A 60 -6.05 -1.06 -15.94
C ALA A 60 -6.91 0.12 -15.46
N GLU A 61 -7.69 -0.09 -14.40
CA GLU A 61 -8.63 0.86 -13.81
C GLU A 61 -8.09 1.40 -12.47
N GLY A 62 -6.78 1.56 -12.36
CA GLY A 62 -6.14 1.88 -11.08
C GLY A 62 -6.15 0.72 -10.08
N ALA A 63 -5.88 1.04 -8.82
CA ALA A 63 -5.73 0.07 -7.74
C ALA A 63 -6.36 0.54 -6.44
N SER A 64 -6.97 -0.39 -5.69
CA SER A 64 -7.39 -0.15 -4.32
C SER A 64 -6.35 -0.65 -3.34
N TRP A 65 -6.04 0.15 -2.32
CA TRP A 65 -5.10 -0.18 -1.27
C TRP A 65 -5.71 0.04 0.11
N PHE A 66 -5.60 -0.97 0.97
CA PHE A 66 -6.18 -0.95 2.30
C PHE A 66 -5.08 -0.87 3.36
N ILE A 67 -5.20 0.13 4.22
CA ILE A 67 -4.31 0.35 5.36
C ILE A 67 -5.18 0.33 6.62
N SER A 68 -4.85 -0.55 7.56
CA SER A 68 -5.57 -0.70 8.82
C SER A 68 -4.67 -0.26 9.97
N ALA A 69 -5.24 0.38 10.99
CA ALA A 69 -4.53 0.77 12.19
C ALA A 69 -5.40 0.55 13.43
N LEU A 70 -4.78 0.17 14.53
CA LEU A 70 -5.43 0.13 15.83
C LEU A 70 -5.81 1.56 16.21
N MET A 71 -7.08 1.78 16.50
CA MET A 71 -7.52 3.03 17.13
C MET A 71 -7.65 2.71 18.62
N ARG A 72 -6.80 3.33 19.45
CA ARG A 72 -7.06 3.36 20.90
C ARG A 72 -8.10 4.45 21.14
N ARG A 73 -9.18 4.09 21.86
CA ARG A 73 -10.16 5.04 22.38
C ARG A 73 -9.57 5.77 23.58
#